data_AF-A0A966KE74-F1
#
_entry.id   AF-A0A966KE74-F1
#
_cell.length_a   1.000
_cell.length_b   1.000
_cell.length_c   1.000
_cell.angle_alpha   90.00
_cell.angle_beta   90.00
_cell.angle_gamma   90.00
#
_symmetry.space_group_name_H-M   'P 1'
#
loop_
_entity.id
_entity.type
_entity.pdbx_description
1 polymer ?
#
loop_
_entity_poly.entity_id
_entity_poly.type
_entity_poly.pdbx_seq_one_letter_code
_entity_poly.pdbx_strand_id
1 'polypeptide(L)'
;MKSITPLFITQLYLSNLSSVGELDISELEVSCRSIAEDDLAGQQWCENNGYSGYTSYASLSDLTWRFPIFSELKDILDSHVANFVEKLDFDLDDRDIVLEDMWINILDEGGSHGLHIHPHSVISGTAYVSIPNEAGEIRFEDPRLQFMMSAPPRKKDARTELRTFHSHHPVEG
;
A
#
# COMPACT_ATOMS: atom_id res chain seq x y z
N MET A 1 -33.06 -1.87 25.70
CA MET A 1 -31.61 -1.59 25.59
C MET A 1 -31.38 -0.76 24.35
N LYS A 2 -30.56 0.30 24.42
CA LYS A 2 -30.10 1.00 23.22
C LYS A 2 -28.71 0.46 22.89
N SER A 3 -28.61 -0.37 21.86
CA SER A 3 -27.33 -0.83 21.32
C SER A 3 -27.09 -0.17 19.96
N ILE A 4 -25.83 0.14 19.66
CA ILE A 4 -25.39 0.64 18.37
C ILE A 4 -24.49 -0.44 17.78
N THR A 5 -24.79 -0.87 16.55
CA THR A 5 -24.04 -1.93 15.85
C THR A 5 -23.36 -1.32 14.63
N PRO A 6 -22.03 -1.45 14.48
CA PRO A 6 -21.33 -1.07 13.24
C PRO A 6 -21.76 -1.97 12.07
N LEU A 7 -21.98 -1.38 10.90
CA LEU A 7 -22.34 -2.10 9.67
C LEU A 7 -21.47 -1.59 8.53
N PHE A 8 -21.14 -2.48 7.57
CA PHE A 8 -20.36 -2.18 6.37
C PHE A 8 -18.97 -1.62 6.70
N ILE A 9 -18.21 -2.39 7.48
CA ILE A 9 -16.91 -1.97 8.02
C ILE A 9 -15.84 -2.06 6.91
N THR A 10 -15.06 -1.00 6.74
CA THR A 10 -13.78 -1.05 6.01
C THR A 10 -12.68 -1.52 6.96
N GLN A 11 -11.96 -2.58 6.61
CA GLN A 11 -10.85 -3.09 7.40
C GLN A 11 -9.51 -2.61 6.83
N LEU A 12 -8.59 -2.21 7.71
CA LEU A 12 -7.20 -1.87 7.38
C LEU A 12 -6.29 -2.91 8.04
N TYR A 13 -5.50 -3.61 7.23
CA TYR A 13 -4.49 -4.56 7.70
C TYR A 13 -3.17 -3.84 7.93
N LEU A 14 -2.63 -3.92 9.15
CA LEU A 14 -1.31 -3.41 9.51
C LEU A 14 -0.54 -4.54 10.20
N SER A 15 0.63 -4.86 9.68
CA SER A 15 1.55 -5.83 10.28
C SER A 15 2.97 -5.47 9.89
N ASN A 16 3.93 -5.93 10.68
CA ASN A 16 5.32 -5.93 10.29
C ASN A 16 5.56 -7.08 9.28
N LEU A 17 6.34 -6.85 8.22
CA LEU A 17 6.69 -7.85 7.22
C LEU A 17 7.28 -9.12 7.87
N SER A 18 8.05 -8.95 8.95
CA SER A 18 8.70 -10.08 9.64
C SER A 18 7.74 -11.01 10.39
N SER A 19 6.45 -10.67 10.46
CA SER A 19 5.47 -11.45 11.24
C SER A 19 5.11 -12.81 10.62
N VAL A 20 5.42 -13.03 9.34
CA VAL A 20 5.12 -14.27 8.61
C VAL A 20 6.31 -14.84 7.85
N GLY A 21 7.49 -14.20 7.92
CA GLY A 21 8.72 -14.65 7.26
C GLY A 21 9.88 -13.72 7.59
N GLU A 22 11.10 -14.04 7.18
CA GLU A 22 12.26 -13.15 7.34
C GLU A 22 12.66 -12.58 5.98
N LEU A 23 12.99 -11.30 5.93
CA LEU A 23 13.48 -10.60 4.74
C LEU A 23 14.58 -9.63 5.16
N ASP A 24 15.70 -9.61 4.45
CA ASP A 24 16.73 -8.60 4.68
C ASP A 24 16.27 -7.25 4.10
N ILE A 25 15.71 -6.40 4.97
CA ILE A 25 15.24 -5.07 4.60
C ILE A 25 16.37 -4.18 4.08
N SER A 26 17.61 -4.38 4.56
CA SER A 26 18.76 -3.60 4.08
C SER A 26 19.14 -4.02 2.66
N GLU A 27 19.12 -5.32 2.36
CA GLU A 27 19.30 -5.82 0.99
C GLU A 27 18.18 -5.35 0.06
N LEU A 28 16.93 -5.37 0.52
CA LEU A 28 15.79 -4.86 -0.23
C LEU A 28 15.95 -3.37 -0.55
N GLU A 29 16.37 -2.54 0.42
CA GLU A 29 16.60 -1.11 0.19
C GLU A 29 17.67 -0.88 -0.88
N VAL A 30 18.83 -1.54 -0.74
CA VAL A 30 19.93 -1.43 -1.71
C VAL A 30 19.47 -1.88 -3.10
N SER A 31 18.70 -2.97 -3.17
CA SER A 31 18.14 -3.49 -4.41
C SER A 31 17.18 -2.49 -5.07
N CYS A 32 16.28 -1.88 -4.30
CA CYS A 32 15.37 -0.84 -4.79
C CYS A 32 16.15 0.34 -5.40
N ARG A 33 17.20 0.81 -4.73
CA ARG A 33 18.04 1.92 -5.22
C ARG A 33 18.80 1.54 -6.49
N SER A 34 19.46 0.38 -6.50
CA SER A 34 20.21 -0.10 -7.67
C SER A 34 19.32 -0.28 -8.90
N ILE A 35 18.11 -0.83 -8.73
CA ILE A 35 17.15 -0.99 -9.82
C ILE A 35 16.71 0.37 -10.36
N ALA A 36 16.42 1.33 -9.47
CA ALA A 36 16.01 2.66 -9.87
C ALA A 36 17.11 3.41 -10.64
N GLU A 37 18.38 3.25 -10.23
CA GLU A 37 19.54 3.86 -10.90
C GLU A 37 19.79 3.29 -12.31
N ASP A 38 19.54 1.99 -12.50
CA ASP A 38 19.75 1.30 -13.78
C ASP A 38 18.56 1.43 -14.75
N ASP A 39 17.34 1.67 -14.26
CA ASP A 39 16.13 1.77 -15.07
C ASP A 39 15.97 3.15 -15.73
N LEU A 40 16.76 3.39 -16.78
CA LEU A 40 16.70 4.63 -17.56
C LEU A 40 15.32 4.90 -18.19
N ALA A 41 14.57 3.84 -18.54
CA ALA A 41 13.24 3.98 -19.12
C ALA A 41 12.23 4.48 -18.07
N GLY A 42 12.27 3.92 -16.86
CA GLY A 42 11.47 4.38 -15.72
C GLY A 42 11.80 5.81 -15.32
N GLN A 43 13.09 6.16 -15.24
CA GLN A 43 13.53 7.54 -14.95
C GLN A 43 12.98 8.54 -15.98
N GLN A 44 13.16 8.24 -17.27
CA GLN A 44 12.67 9.12 -18.34
C GLN A 44 11.14 9.22 -18.36
N TRP A 45 10.44 8.13 -18.04
CA TRP A 45 8.98 8.18 -17.89
C TRP A 45 8.56 9.08 -16.74
N CYS A 46 9.22 9.00 -15.58
CA CYS A 46 8.94 9.84 -14.42
C CYS A 46 9.12 11.33 -14.76
N GLU A 47 10.23 11.70 -15.40
CA GLU A 47 10.49 13.07 -15.84
C GLU A 47 9.41 13.58 -16.80
N ASN A 48 9.09 12.79 -17.83
CA ASN A 48 8.12 13.18 -18.85
C ASN A 48 6.69 13.35 -18.31
N ASN A 49 6.36 12.66 -17.22
CA ASN A 49 5.03 12.71 -16.60
C ASN A 49 4.97 13.59 -15.34
N GLY A 50 6.06 14.27 -14.98
CA GLY A 50 6.13 15.11 -13.79
C GLY A 50 5.92 14.33 -12.50
N TYR A 51 6.35 13.06 -12.47
CA TYR A 51 6.30 12.22 -11.28
C TYR A 51 7.35 12.69 -10.28
N SER A 52 6.96 12.88 -9.01
CA SER A 52 7.89 13.31 -7.96
C SER A 52 8.69 12.12 -7.44
N GLY A 53 9.95 12.00 -7.85
CA GLY A 53 10.81 10.86 -7.55
C GLY A 53 10.78 9.81 -8.67
N TYR A 54 10.80 8.53 -8.29
CA TYR A 54 10.88 7.39 -9.20
C TYR A 54 9.77 6.37 -8.92
N THR A 55 9.21 5.81 -10.00
CA THR A 55 8.40 4.60 -9.97
C THR A 55 8.84 3.62 -11.05
N SER A 56 8.86 2.33 -10.72
CA SER A 56 9.10 1.29 -11.72
C SER A 56 7.82 0.83 -12.43
N TYR A 57 6.65 1.36 -12.06
CA TYR A 57 5.34 0.86 -12.51
C TYR A 57 5.18 0.85 -14.03
N ALA A 58 5.70 1.87 -14.72
CA ALA A 58 5.56 2.01 -16.17
C ALA A 58 6.67 1.32 -16.98
N SER A 59 7.67 0.74 -16.32
CA SER A 59 8.92 0.28 -16.95
C SER A 59 9.26 -1.18 -16.65
N LEU A 60 8.93 -1.68 -15.46
CA LEU A 60 9.26 -3.04 -15.00
C LEU A 60 8.00 -3.77 -14.56
N SER A 61 7.72 -4.92 -15.20
CA SER A 61 6.56 -5.79 -14.88
C SER A 61 6.96 -7.16 -14.33
N ASP A 62 8.26 -7.41 -14.17
CA ASP A 62 8.83 -8.72 -13.91
C ASP A 62 9.84 -8.73 -12.73
N LEU A 63 9.69 -7.80 -11.77
CA LEU A 63 10.58 -7.66 -10.61
C LEU A 63 10.81 -8.98 -9.87
N THR A 64 9.73 -9.71 -9.59
CA THR A 64 9.75 -10.99 -8.87
C THR A 64 10.46 -12.10 -9.63
N TRP A 65 10.52 -12.01 -10.95
CA TRP A 65 11.24 -12.96 -11.80
C TRP A 65 12.72 -12.59 -11.94
N ARG A 66 13.04 -11.29 -12.00
CA ARG A 66 14.39 -10.78 -12.22
C ARG A 66 15.27 -10.76 -10.97
N PHE A 67 14.68 -10.54 -9.81
CA PHE A 67 15.41 -10.23 -8.58
C PHE A 67 14.97 -11.16 -7.44
N PRO A 68 15.85 -12.04 -6.91
CA PRO A 68 15.50 -13.00 -5.87
C PRO A 68 14.82 -12.38 -4.64
N ILE A 69 15.33 -11.24 -4.15
CA ILE A 69 14.76 -10.53 -2.99
C ILE A 69 13.28 -10.11 -3.19
N PHE A 70 12.86 -9.84 -4.42
CA PHE A 70 11.46 -9.54 -4.73
C PHE A 70 10.59 -10.80 -4.84
N SER A 71 11.16 -11.95 -5.21
CA SER A 71 10.49 -13.24 -5.09
C SER A 71 10.24 -13.60 -3.63
N GLU A 72 11.25 -13.40 -2.77
CA GLU A 72 11.12 -13.63 -1.32
C GLU A 72 10.08 -12.69 -0.69
N LEU A 73 10.12 -11.40 -1.06
CA LEU A 73 9.10 -10.44 -0.65
C LEU A 73 7.71 -10.87 -1.10
N LYS A 74 7.55 -11.35 -2.34
CA LYS A 74 6.25 -11.86 -2.84
C LYS A 74 5.72 -12.97 -1.96
N ASP A 75 6.53 -13.96 -1.58
CA ASP A 75 6.07 -15.09 -0.76
C ASP A 75 5.59 -14.64 0.64
N ILE A 76 6.26 -13.65 1.22
CA ILE A 76 5.85 -13.00 2.47
C ILE A 76 4.52 -12.24 2.29
N LEU A 77 4.39 -11.47 1.21
CA LEU A 77 3.17 -10.72 0.90
C LEU A 77 1.98 -11.65 0.62
N ASP A 78 2.17 -12.77 -0.09
CA ASP A 78 1.13 -13.76 -0.32
C ASP A 78 0.61 -14.33 1.01
N SER A 79 1.50 -14.57 1.97
CA SER A 79 1.13 -15.01 3.33
C SER A 79 0.33 -13.94 4.09
N HIS A 80 0.71 -12.67 3.97
CA HIS A 80 -0.06 -11.56 4.52
C HIS A 80 -1.45 -11.40 3.89
N VAL A 81 -1.53 -11.50 2.57
CA VAL A 81 -2.78 -11.40 1.82
C VAL A 81 -3.71 -12.55 2.20
N ALA A 82 -3.20 -13.78 2.28
CA ALA A 82 -3.99 -14.94 2.72
C ALA A 82 -4.57 -14.72 4.14
N ASN A 83 -3.75 -14.26 5.09
CA ASN A 83 -4.20 -13.92 6.44
C ASN A 83 -5.24 -12.80 6.47
N PHE A 84 -5.15 -11.84 5.55
CA PHE A 84 -6.11 -10.74 5.49
C PHE A 84 -7.43 -11.18 4.85
N VAL A 85 -7.37 -11.97 3.78
CA VAL A 85 -8.51 -12.59 3.11
C VAL A 85 -9.34 -13.42 4.10
N GLU A 86 -8.68 -14.20 4.96
CA GLU A 86 -9.36 -14.95 6.04
C GLU A 86 -10.14 -14.01 6.97
N LYS A 87 -9.56 -12.87 7.37
CA LYS A 87 -10.23 -11.88 8.23
C LYS A 87 -11.35 -11.10 7.53
N LEU A 88 -11.36 -11.08 6.20
CA LEU A 88 -12.41 -10.46 5.39
C LEU A 88 -13.56 -11.41 5.10
N ASP A 89 -13.44 -12.69 5.47
CA ASP A 89 -14.42 -13.75 5.17
C ASP A 89 -14.79 -13.80 3.68
N PHE A 90 -13.80 -13.64 2.78
CA PHE A 90 -14.02 -13.79 1.35
C PHE A 90 -14.25 -15.26 0.97
N ASP A 91 -15.32 -15.51 0.22
CA ASP A 91 -15.54 -16.78 -0.45
C ASP A 91 -14.80 -16.77 -1.80
N LEU A 92 -13.71 -17.52 -1.88
CA LEU A 92 -12.87 -17.61 -3.08
C LEU A 92 -13.15 -18.84 -3.93
N ASP A 93 -14.10 -19.70 -3.55
CA ASP A 93 -14.23 -21.06 -4.07
C ASP A 93 -12.88 -21.81 -3.98
N ASP A 94 -12.39 -22.35 -5.11
CA ASP A 94 -11.10 -23.04 -5.25
C ASP A 94 -10.00 -22.14 -5.87
N ARG A 95 -10.11 -20.80 -5.72
CA ARG A 95 -9.14 -19.83 -6.26
C ARG A 95 -8.34 -19.15 -5.16
N ASP A 96 -7.12 -18.73 -5.51
CA ASP A 96 -6.28 -17.90 -4.65
C ASP A 96 -6.26 -16.44 -5.15
N ILE A 97 -6.06 -15.50 -4.23
CA ILE A 97 -5.62 -14.14 -4.61
C ILE A 97 -4.15 -14.22 -4.99
N VAL A 98 -3.83 -13.80 -6.20
CA VAL A 98 -2.46 -13.82 -6.73
C VAL A 98 -1.98 -12.41 -7.00
N LEU A 99 -0.68 -12.17 -6.79
CA LEU A 99 -0.04 -10.91 -7.15
C LEU A 99 -0.15 -10.67 -8.67
N GLU A 100 -0.76 -9.56 -9.05
CA GLU A 100 -0.84 -9.08 -10.43
C GLU A 100 0.31 -8.11 -10.73
N ASP A 101 0.42 -7.04 -9.92
CA ASP A 101 1.40 -5.98 -10.09
C ASP A 101 2.22 -5.73 -8.82
N MET A 102 3.51 -5.46 -9.00
CA MET A 102 4.41 -4.99 -7.94
C MET A 102 5.38 -3.98 -8.54
N TRP A 103 5.60 -2.88 -7.84
CA TRP A 103 6.50 -1.82 -8.30
C TRP A 103 7.21 -1.14 -7.13
N ILE A 104 8.31 -0.47 -7.45
CA ILE A 104 9.10 0.32 -6.51
C ILE A 104 8.64 1.77 -6.58
N ASN A 105 8.59 2.43 -5.42
CA ASN A 105 8.48 3.89 -5.33
C ASN A 105 9.62 4.44 -4.49
N ILE A 106 10.32 5.45 -5.03
CA ILE A 106 11.30 6.26 -4.28
C ILE A 106 10.83 7.70 -4.40
N LEU A 107 10.35 8.27 -3.31
CA LEU A 107 9.75 9.59 -3.31
C LEU A 107 10.78 10.65 -2.91
N ASP A 108 10.87 11.72 -3.70
CA ASP A 108 11.72 12.87 -3.37
C ASP A 108 11.13 13.70 -2.22
N GLU A 109 11.97 14.53 -1.60
CA GLU A 109 11.52 15.50 -0.60
C GLU A 109 10.42 16.41 -1.17
N GLY A 110 9.30 16.52 -0.46
CA GLY A 110 8.13 17.27 -0.90
C GLY A 110 7.28 16.58 -1.97
N GLY A 111 7.68 15.40 -2.45
CA GLY A 111 6.89 14.57 -3.34
C GLY A 111 5.63 14.04 -2.66
N SER A 112 4.58 13.78 -3.45
CA SER A 112 3.34 13.18 -2.96
C SER A 112 2.59 12.47 -4.08
N HIS A 113 1.74 11.50 -3.71
CA HIS A 113 0.78 10.90 -4.62
C HIS A 113 -0.61 11.44 -4.35
N GLY A 114 -1.32 11.82 -5.41
CA GLY A 114 -2.72 12.23 -5.33
C GLY A 114 -3.63 11.10 -4.87
N LEU A 115 -4.84 11.46 -4.43
CA LEU A 115 -5.88 10.48 -4.10
C LEU A 115 -6.21 9.63 -5.35
N HIS A 116 -6.13 8.31 -5.21
CA HIS A 116 -6.45 7.36 -6.26
C HIS A 116 -6.92 6.03 -5.66
N ILE A 117 -7.43 5.17 -6.53
CA ILE A 117 -7.75 3.76 -6.26
C ILE A 117 -6.97 2.89 -7.26
N HIS A 118 -6.94 1.57 -7.04
CA HIS A 118 -6.35 0.61 -7.98
C HIS A 118 -7.48 -0.12 -8.72
N PRO A 119 -7.80 0.27 -9.96
CA PRO A 119 -8.87 -0.37 -10.73
C PRO A 119 -8.53 -1.84 -10.97
N HIS A 120 -9.56 -2.69 -10.95
CA HIS A 120 -9.46 -4.13 -11.26
C HIS A 120 -8.69 -4.99 -10.25
N SER A 121 -8.15 -4.41 -9.18
CA SER A 121 -7.52 -5.15 -8.07
C SER A 121 -8.52 -5.47 -6.95
N VAL A 122 -8.30 -6.59 -6.24
CA VAL A 122 -9.10 -6.98 -5.06
C VAL A 122 -8.49 -6.42 -3.77
N ILE A 123 -7.19 -6.65 -3.57
CA ILE A 123 -6.41 -6.15 -2.43
C ILE A 123 -5.25 -5.32 -2.98
N SER A 124 -5.02 -4.16 -2.37
CA SER A 124 -3.85 -3.31 -2.60
C SER A 124 -3.09 -3.15 -1.30
N GLY A 125 -1.77 -3.07 -1.38
CA GLY A 125 -0.89 -2.94 -0.22
C GLY A 125 0.37 -2.14 -0.54
N THR A 126 1.10 -1.78 0.51
CA THR A 126 2.41 -1.15 0.40
C THR A 126 3.28 -1.65 1.55
N ALA A 127 4.52 -2.02 1.23
CA ALA A 127 5.57 -2.30 2.20
C ALA A 127 6.49 -1.09 2.26
N TYR A 128 6.86 -0.64 3.47
CA TYR A 128 7.72 0.51 3.65
C TYR A 128 9.15 0.06 3.92
N VAL A 129 10.04 0.32 2.96
CA VAL A 129 11.42 -0.17 3.00
C VAL A 129 12.34 0.80 3.75
N SER A 130 12.20 2.10 3.51
CA SER A 130 12.98 3.16 4.16
C SER A 130 12.11 4.39 4.38
N ILE A 131 12.14 4.96 5.58
CA ILE A 131 11.30 6.09 5.99
C ILE A 131 12.16 7.16 6.68
N PRO A 132 12.32 8.36 6.08
CA PRO A 132 12.99 9.46 6.76
C PRO A 132 12.15 9.99 7.94
N ASN A 133 12.80 10.60 8.95
CA ASN A 133 12.15 11.10 10.17
C ASN A 133 10.96 12.05 9.94
N GLU A 134 10.95 12.77 8.80
CA GLU A 134 9.92 13.76 8.45
C GLU A 134 8.98 13.26 7.34
N ALA A 135 8.91 11.93 7.11
CA ALA A 135 8.04 11.35 6.12
C ALA A 135 6.56 11.64 6.39
N GLY A 136 5.80 11.78 5.30
CA GLY A 136 4.34 11.95 5.35
C GLY A 136 3.61 10.67 5.77
N GLU A 137 2.31 10.82 6.00
CA GLU A 137 1.39 9.73 6.31
C GLU A 137 0.76 9.15 5.03
N ILE A 138 0.36 7.87 5.09
CA ILE A 138 -0.68 7.39 4.17
C ILE A 138 -2.04 7.81 4.71
N ARG A 139 -2.86 8.43 3.85
CA ARG A 139 -4.19 8.94 4.21
C ARG A 139 -5.27 8.23 3.41
N PHE A 140 -6.21 7.63 4.12
CA PHE A 140 -7.40 6.97 3.58
C PHE A 140 -8.62 7.88 3.70
N GLU A 141 -9.46 7.89 2.67
CA GLU A 141 -10.73 8.62 2.60
C GLU A 141 -11.91 7.67 2.78
N ASP A 142 -12.93 8.07 3.54
CA ASP A 142 -14.16 7.28 3.71
C ASP A 142 -14.82 7.05 2.35
N PRO A 143 -15.04 5.78 1.92
CA PRO A 143 -15.62 5.48 0.61
C PRO A 143 -17.04 6.04 0.42
N ARG A 144 -17.71 6.43 1.52
CA ARG A 144 -19.05 7.01 1.51
C ARG A 144 -19.01 8.54 1.42
N LEU A 145 -17.85 9.19 1.33
CA LEU A 145 -17.72 10.65 1.38
C LEU A 145 -18.69 11.36 0.42
N GLN A 146 -18.75 10.89 -0.83
CA GLN A 146 -19.65 11.41 -1.86
C GLN A 146 -21.15 11.27 -1.53
N PHE A 147 -21.53 10.40 -0.60
CA PHE A 147 -22.91 10.23 -0.12
C PHE A 147 -23.22 11.08 1.12
N MET A 148 -22.23 11.78 1.67
CA MET A 148 -22.34 12.59 2.88
C MET A 148 -22.48 14.10 2.60
N MET A 149 -22.86 14.51 1.38
CA MET A 149 -22.93 15.93 0.96
C MET A 149 -23.86 16.80 1.81
N SER A 150 -24.89 16.22 2.43
CA SER A 150 -25.80 16.93 3.35
C SER A 150 -25.65 16.48 4.80
N ALA A 151 -24.72 15.57 5.10
CA ALA A 151 -24.44 15.16 6.46
C ALA A 151 -23.58 16.23 7.15
N PRO A 152 -23.85 16.56 8.43
CA PRO A 152 -22.95 17.42 9.20
C PRO A 152 -21.55 16.80 9.32
N PRO A 153 -20.49 17.62 9.40
CA PRO A 153 -19.14 17.11 9.62
C PRO A 153 -19.02 16.38 10.95
N ARG A 154 -18.12 15.39 11.01
CA ARG A 154 -17.79 14.66 12.23
C ARG A 154 -17.05 15.57 13.21
N LYS A 155 -17.14 15.27 14.51
CA LYS A 155 -16.34 15.95 15.53
C LYS A 155 -14.85 15.70 15.28
N LYS A 156 -13.99 16.66 15.65
CA LYS A 156 -12.53 16.54 15.51
C LYS A 156 -11.96 15.33 16.26
N ASP A 157 -12.52 15.02 17.42
CA ASP A 157 -12.16 13.93 18.32
C ASP A 157 -13.10 12.72 18.19
N ALA A 158 -13.79 12.57 17.05
CA ALA A 158 -14.62 11.40 16.80
C ALA A 158 -13.79 10.11 16.91
N ARG A 159 -14.46 9.04 17.38
CA ARG A 159 -13.92 7.67 17.38
C ARG A 159 -13.39 7.32 15.99
N THR A 160 -12.29 6.57 15.94
CA THR A 160 -11.54 6.31 14.70
C THR A 160 -12.42 5.74 13.59
N GLU A 161 -13.31 4.81 13.91
CA GLU A 161 -14.25 4.17 12.98
C GLU A 161 -15.34 5.10 12.44
N LEU A 162 -15.45 6.33 12.97
CA LEU A 162 -16.41 7.35 12.53
C LEU A 162 -15.76 8.54 11.84
N ARG A 163 -14.42 8.59 11.74
CA ARG A 163 -13.72 9.68 11.08
C ARG A 163 -13.88 9.56 9.56
N THR A 164 -13.97 10.71 8.89
CA THR A 164 -14.05 10.78 7.42
C THR A 164 -12.70 10.51 6.75
N PHE A 165 -11.60 10.76 7.46
CA PHE A 165 -10.24 10.47 7.00
C PHE A 165 -9.50 9.71 8.09
N HIS A 166 -8.71 8.74 7.68
CA HIS A 166 -7.80 8.01 8.54
C HIS A 166 -6.38 8.21 8.03
N SER A 167 -5.47 8.64 8.90
CA SER A 167 -4.04 8.69 8.59
C SER A 167 -3.30 7.62 9.37
N HIS A 168 -2.31 7.01 8.74
CA HIS A 168 -1.37 6.12 9.38
C HIS A 168 0.06 6.61 9.11
N HIS A 169 0.86 6.75 10.16
CA HIS A 169 2.29 7.00 10.05
C HIS A 169 2.98 5.67 9.77
N PRO A 170 3.58 5.50 8.60
CA PRO A 170 4.27 4.26 8.25
C PRO A 170 5.46 3.98 9.18
N VAL A 171 5.81 2.71 9.30
CA VAL A 171 7.01 2.24 10.00
C VAL A 171 7.74 1.28 9.05
N GLU A 172 9.07 1.28 9.10
CA GLU A 172 9.89 0.40 8.27
C GLU A 172 9.65 -1.07 8.63
N GLY A 173 9.65 -1.92 7.60
CA GLY A 173 9.37 -3.36 7.71
C GLY A 173 7.89 -3.63 7.90
#